data_AF-A0A2J6HXI6-F1
#
_entry.id   AF-A0A2J6HXI6-F1
#
_cell.length_a   1.000
_cell.length_b   1.000
_cell.length_c   1.000
_cell.angle_alpha   90.00
_cell.angle_beta   90.00
_cell.angle_gamma   90.00
#
_symmetry.space_group_name_H-M   'P 1'
#
loop_
_entity.id
_entity.type
_entity.pdbx_description
1 polymer ?
#
loop_
_entity_poly.entity_id
_entity_poly.type
_entity_poly.pdbx_seq_one_letter_code
_entity_poly.pdbx_strand_id
1 'polypeptide(L)'
;MDRFYITGDPMDKGAYKATTLRNIEVQGPYMHDGRFESLEQVIDFYSQGVQLTPYVDPLMHHVNSGGVQLTASEKEDLLNFIKTLRDDEFMTNPELGKPDEFPDEK
;
A
#
# COMPACT_ATOMS: atom_id res chain seq x y z
N MET A 1 -14.18 -2.93 4.76
CA MET A 1 -15.33 -2.79 3.84
C MET A 1 -14.79 -2.32 2.51
N ASP A 2 -15.17 -2.97 1.42
CA ASP A 2 -14.75 -2.62 0.05
C ASP A 2 -15.70 -1.60 -0.59
N ARG A 3 -15.42 -1.18 -1.82
CA ARG A 3 -16.23 -0.17 -2.53
C ARG A 3 -17.64 -0.69 -2.86
N PHE A 4 -17.80 -1.97 -3.16
CA PHE A 4 -19.11 -2.59 -3.41
C PHE A 4 -20.09 -2.41 -2.25
N TYR A 5 -19.62 -2.49 -1.00
CA TYR A 5 -20.46 -2.26 0.17
C TYR A 5 -21.16 -0.89 0.17
N ILE A 6 -20.55 0.11 -0.50
CA ILE A 6 -21.08 1.47 -0.60
C ILE A 6 -21.92 1.65 -1.87
N THR A 7 -21.46 1.11 -3.01
CA THR A 7 -22.06 1.42 -4.32
C THR A 7 -23.11 0.41 -4.78
N GLY A 8 -23.01 -0.85 -4.36
CA GLY A 8 -23.84 -1.95 -4.86
C GLY A 8 -23.53 -2.39 -6.29
N ASP A 9 -22.53 -1.81 -6.96
CA ASP A 9 -22.13 -2.21 -8.32
C ASP A 9 -21.27 -3.49 -8.27
N PRO A 10 -21.68 -4.61 -8.90
CA PRO A 10 -20.90 -5.84 -8.93
C PRO A 10 -19.45 -5.66 -9.44
N MET A 11 -19.15 -4.63 -10.22
CA MET A 11 -17.80 -4.31 -10.69
C MET A 11 -16.90 -3.72 -9.60
N ASP A 12 -17.46 -3.21 -8.51
CA ASP A 12 -16.72 -2.65 -7.37
C ASP A 12 -16.36 -3.72 -6.31
N LYS A 13 -16.67 -4.99 -6.54
CA LYS A 13 -16.37 -6.09 -5.59
C LYS A 13 -14.88 -6.26 -5.42
N GLY A 14 -14.40 -6.22 -4.18
CA GLY A 14 -12.98 -6.31 -3.85
C GLY A 14 -12.17 -5.06 -4.23
N ALA A 15 -12.80 -4.02 -4.76
CA ALA A 15 -12.13 -2.77 -5.07
C ALA A 15 -11.90 -1.93 -3.81
N TYR A 16 -10.67 -1.45 -3.66
CA TYR A 16 -10.25 -0.56 -2.58
C TYR A 16 -9.63 0.71 -3.17
N LYS A 17 -9.70 1.80 -2.41
CA LYS A 17 -8.99 3.04 -2.76
C LYS A 17 -7.48 2.78 -2.75
N ALA A 18 -6.79 3.20 -3.81
CA ALA A 18 -5.33 3.28 -3.80
C ALA A 18 -4.89 4.33 -2.75
N THR A 19 -4.13 3.87 -1.75
CA THR A 19 -3.58 4.74 -0.71
C THR A 19 -2.37 5.51 -1.23
N THR A 20 -2.04 6.63 -0.57
CA THR A 20 -0.80 7.35 -0.85
C THR A 20 0.41 6.48 -0.49
N LEU A 21 1.52 6.67 -1.22
CA LEU A 21 2.81 6.04 -0.91
C LEU A 21 3.73 6.95 -0.09
N ARG A 22 3.33 8.20 0.21
CA ARG A 22 4.12 9.09 1.08
C ARG A 22 4.21 8.47 2.48
N ASN A 23 5.41 8.40 3.03
CA ASN A 23 5.72 7.79 4.33
C ASN A 23 5.34 6.30 4.43
N ILE A 24 5.13 5.60 3.32
CA ILE A 24 4.62 4.23 3.34
C ILE A 24 5.55 3.27 4.11
N GLU A 25 6.87 3.50 4.09
CA GLU A 25 7.87 2.69 4.81
C GLU A 25 7.57 2.50 6.31
N VAL A 26 6.89 3.45 6.95
CA VAL A 26 6.56 3.42 8.39
C VAL A 26 5.08 3.15 8.69
N GLN A 27 4.30 2.77 7.67
CA GLN A 27 2.85 2.57 7.77
C GLN A 27 2.43 1.10 7.66
N GLY A 28 3.36 0.18 7.91
CA GLY A 28 3.04 -1.24 8.02
C GLY A 28 2.07 -1.54 9.19
N PRO A 29 1.33 -2.67 9.12
CA PRO A 29 1.31 -3.65 8.04
C PRO A 29 0.56 -3.14 6.79
N TYR A 30 0.82 -3.77 5.63
CA TYR A 30 0.40 -3.30 4.31
C TYR A 30 -0.82 -4.04 3.75
N MET A 31 -1.42 -3.44 2.72
CA MET A 31 -2.71 -3.81 2.12
C MET A 31 -3.91 -3.47 3.00
N HIS A 32 -5.13 -3.62 2.47
CA HIS A 32 -6.36 -3.28 3.21
C HIS A 32 -6.66 -4.21 4.39
N ASP A 33 -6.02 -5.38 4.43
CA ASP A 33 -6.17 -6.42 5.44
C ASP A 33 -4.90 -6.65 6.27
N GLY A 34 -3.85 -5.87 6.05
CA GLY A 34 -2.60 -5.98 6.81
C GLY A 34 -1.83 -7.28 6.58
N ARG A 35 -2.06 -7.98 5.47
CA ARG A 35 -1.50 -9.33 5.26
C ARG A 35 0.03 -9.37 5.07
N PHE A 36 0.65 -8.23 4.78
CA PHE A 36 2.09 -8.12 4.53
C PHE A 36 2.74 -7.26 5.60
N GLU A 37 3.85 -7.74 6.16
CA GLU A 37 4.62 -7.07 7.21
C GLU A 37 5.70 -6.15 6.65
N SER A 38 6.07 -6.32 5.37
CA SER A 38 7.17 -5.57 4.74
C SER A 38 6.83 -5.11 3.32
N LEU A 39 7.49 -4.06 2.84
CA LEU A 39 7.35 -3.56 1.47
C LEU A 39 7.89 -4.57 0.45
N GLU A 40 8.90 -5.35 0.81
CA GLU A 40 9.44 -6.42 -0.02
C GLU A 40 8.36 -7.48 -0.33
N GLN A 41 7.55 -7.86 0.67
CA GLN A 41 6.43 -8.79 0.45
C GLN A 41 5.37 -8.19 -0.48
N VAL A 42 5.11 -6.88 -0.40
CA VAL A 42 4.22 -6.18 -1.33
C VAL A 42 4.78 -6.18 -2.74
N ILE A 43 6.07 -5.86 -2.90
CA ILE A 43 6.77 -5.88 -4.20
C ILE A 43 6.76 -7.29 -4.79
N ASP A 44 7.04 -8.31 -3.99
CA ASP A 44 6.99 -9.71 -4.40
C ASP A 44 5.59 -10.12 -4.86
N PHE A 45 4.55 -9.67 -4.15
CA PHE A 45 3.17 -9.92 -4.56
C PHE A 45 2.86 -9.35 -5.94
N TYR A 46 3.19 -8.08 -6.21
CA TYR A 46 2.95 -7.49 -7.54
C TYR A 46 3.87 -8.04 -8.63
N SER A 47 5.04 -8.54 -8.24
CA SER A 47 6.00 -9.14 -9.17
C SER A 47 5.58 -10.55 -9.60
N GLN A 48 5.18 -11.42 -8.67
CA GLN A 48 4.99 -12.86 -8.90
C GLN A 48 3.79 -13.49 -8.17
N GLY A 49 3.15 -12.77 -7.25
CA GLY A 49 2.08 -13.30 -6.40
C GLY A 49 0.67 -12.94 -6.84
N VAL A 50 0.49 -12.21 -7.93
CA VAL A 50 -0.85 -11.81 -8.42
C VAL A 50 -1.59 -13.04 -8.94
N GLN A 51 -2.85 -13.19 -8.55
CA GLN A 51 -3.70 -14.28 -9.02
C GLN A 51 -4.80 -13.73 -9.90
N LEU A 52 -5.06 -14.40 -11.03
CA LEU A 52 -6.21 -14.09 -11.87
C LEU A 52 -7.50 -14.47 -11.12
N THR A 53 -8.37 -13.48 -10.91
CA THR A 53 -9.70 -13.68 -10.32
C THR A 53 -10.74 -12.87 -11.11
N PRO A 54 -12.04 -13.18 -10.98
CA PRO A 54 -13.10 -12.39 -11.61
C PRO A 54 -13.16 -10.92 -11.16
N TYR A 55 -12.44 -10.55 -10.11
CA TYR A 55 -12.46 -9.21 -9.49
C TYR A 55 -11.17 -8.43 -9.72
N VAL A 56 -10.25 -8.95 -10.56
CA VAL A 56 -9.02 -8.23 -10.92
C VAL A 56 -9.38 -7.01 -11.77
N ASP A 57 -8.72 -5.89 -11.48
CA ASP A 57 -8.88 -4.66 -12.26
C ASP A 57 -8.34 -4.83 -13.69
N PRO A 58 -9.06 -4.38 -14.74
CA PRO A 58 -8.61 -4.45 -16.13
C PRO A 58 -7.25 -3.82 -16.42
N LEU A 59 -6.79 -2.89 -15.58
CA LEU A 59 -5.48 -2.25 -15.69
C LEU A 59 -4.32 -3.13 -15.18
N MET A 60 -4.60 -4.28 -14.55
CA MET A 60 -3.57 -5.25 -14.14
C MET A 60 -3.12 -6.11 -15.32
N HIS A 61 -2.46 -5.51 -16.32
CA HIS A 61 -2.11 -6.15 -17.59
C HIS A 61 -1.23 -7.41 -17.49
N HIS A 62 -0.50 -7.57 -16.39
CA HIS A 62 0.41 -8.69 -16.16
C HIS A 62 -0.17 -9.83 -15.30
N VAL A 63 -1.47 -9.77 -14.95
CA VAL A 63 -2.09 -10.77 -14.07
C VAL A 63 -2.01 -12.20 -14.62
N ASN A 64 -2.10 -12.38 -15.94
CA ASN A 64 -2.02 -13.69 -16.57
C ASN A 64 -0.63 -14.34 -16.44
N SER A 65 0.40 -13.55 -16.12
CA SER A 65 1.76 -14.02 -15.86
C SER A 65 2.06 -14.12 -14.37
N GLY A 66 1.09 -13.88 -13.48
CA GLY A 66 1.30 -13.83 -12.04
C GLY A 66 1.85 -12.49 -11.52
N GLY A 67 2.01 -11.48 -12.38
CA GLY A 67 2.61 -10.19 -12.04
C GLY A 67 3.68 -9.76 -13.05
N VAL A 68 4.33 -8.63 -12.76
CA VAL A 68 5.25 -7.93 -13.70
C VAL A 68 6.56 -8.69 -13.97
N GLN A 69 6.90 -9.68 -13.14
CA GLN A 69 8.14 -10.48 -13.26
C GLN A 69 9.42 -9.64 -13.12
N LEU A 70 9.51 -8.82 -12.08
CA LEU A 70 10.70 -8.02 -11.79
C LEU A 70 11.90 -8.92 -11.45
N THR A 71 13.06 -8.54 -11.97
CA THR A 71 14.36 -9.08 -11.55
C THR A 71 14.72 -8.63 -10.13
N ALA A 72 15.70 -9.29 -9.51
CA ALA A 72 16.16 -8.91 -8.18
C ALA A 72 16.62 -7.44 -8.10
N SER A 73 17.36 -6.96 -9.11
CA SER A 73 17.82 -5.57 -9.18
C SER A 73 16.65 -4.60 -9.28
N GLU A 74 15.66 -4.89 -10.12
CA GLU A 74 14.50 -4.00 -10.28
C GLU A 74 13.64 -3.93 -9.02
N LYS A 75 13.53 -5.05 -8.27
CA LYS A 75 12.86 -5.04 -6.95
C LYS A 75 13.60 -4.15 -5.95
N GLU A 76 14.93 -4.24 -5.92
CA GLU A 76 15.77 -3.41 -5.06
C GLU A 76 15.68 -1.92 -5.44
N ASP A 77 15.76 -1.61 -6.73
CA ASP A 77 15.63 -0.25 -7.25
C ASP A 77 14.26 0.35 -6.93
N LEU A 78 13.19 -0.43 -7.10
CA LEU A 78 11.83 -0.01 -6.74
C LEU A 78 11.68 0.23 -5.24
N LEU A 79 12.23 -0.66 -4.40
CA LEU A 79 12.21 -0.48 -2.95
C LEU A 79 12.96 0.80 -2.54
N ASN A 80 14.14 1.05 -3.13
CA ASN A 80 14.93 2.25 -2.88
C ASN A 80 14.17 3.51 -3.31
N PHE A 81 13.52 3.48 -4.47
CA PHE A 81 12.64 4.58 -4.90
C PHE A 81 11.51 4.84 -3.89
N ILE A 82 10.80 3.79 -3.44
CA ILE A 82 9.72 3.94 -2.47
C ILE A 82 10.22 4.56 -1.15
N LYS A 83 11.41 4.19 -0.69
CA LYS A 83 12.03 4.78 0.51
C LYS A 83 12.29 6.28 0.37
N THR A 84 12.48 6.79 -0.84
CA THR A 84 12.61 8.25 -1.07
C THR A 84 11.33 9.03 -0.80
N LEU A 85 10.18 8.36 -0.68
CA LEU A 85 8.88 9.00 -0.41
C LEU A 85 8.66 9.30 1.08
N ARG A 86 9.69 9.08 1.91
CA ARG A 86 9.73 9.41 3.32
C ARG A 86 10.00 10.90 3.52
N ASP A 87 9.20 11.50 4.39
CA ASP A 87 9.25 12.90 4.78
C ASP A 87 9.75 13.02 6.22
N ASP A 88 11.08 13.07 6.39
CA ASP A 88 11.70 13.10 7.72
C ASP A 88 11.42 14.41 8.47
N GLU A 89 11.22 15.51 7.75
CA GLU A 89 10.86 16.79 8.34
C GLU A 89 9.50 16.67 9.03
N PHE A 90 8.48 16.19 8.32
CA PHE A 90 7.17 15.94 8.92
C PHE A 90 7.25 14.95 10.09
N MET A 91 7.98 13.84 9.93
CA MET A 91 8.01 12.76 10.92
C MET A 91 8.74 13.11 12.22
N THR A 92 9.63 14.10 12.19
CA THR A 92 10.46 14.47 13.35
C THR A 92 10.18 15.89 13.87
N ASN A 93 9.27 16.64 13.25
CA ASN A 93 8.94 17.99 13.65
C ASN A 93 8.25 18.01 15.03
N PRO A 94 8.87 18.62 16.07
CA PRO A 94 8.27 18.73 17.40
C PRO A 94 6.97 19.54 17.43
N GLU A 95 6.78 20.49 16.51
CA GLU A 95 5.57 21.31 16.44
C GLU A 95 4.33 20.51 15.97
N LEU A 96 4.54 19.40 15.28
CA LEU A 96 3.49 18.46 14.86
C LEU A 96 3.38 17.24 15.79
N GLY A 97 4.16 17.24 16.87
CA GLY A 97 4.18 16.19 17.87
C GLY A 97 2.92 16.15 18.72
N LYS A 98 2.83 15.14 19.59
CA LYS A 98 1.79 15.08 20.61
C LYS A 98 1.86 16.35 21.50
N PRO A 99 0.73 16.93 21.89
CA PRO A 99 0.74 18.03 22.85
C PRO A 99 1.21 17.53 24.22
N ASP A 100 1.77 18.43 25.03
CA ASP A 100 2.18 18.12 26.40
C ASP A 100 0.98 17.81 27.31
N GLU A 101 -0.14 18.51 27.09
CA GLU A 101 -1.41 18.31 27.78
C GLU A 101 -2.56 18.23 26.78
N PHE A 102 -3.42 17.21 26.91
CA PHE A 102 -4.65 17.13 26.13
C PHE A 102 -5.74 18.03 26.75
N PRO A 103 -6.57 18.71 25.93
CA PRO A 103 -7.59 19.64 26.44
C PRO A 103 -8.62 19.03 27.41
N ASP A 104 -8.84 17.71 27.33
CA ASP A 104 -9.91 17.00 28.04
C ASP A 104 -9.43 16.25 29.30
N GLU A 105 -8.13 16.34 29.65
CA GLU A 105 -7.59 15.80 30.90
C GLU A 105 -7.59 16.89 32.00
N LYS A 106 -8.74 17.14 32.62
CA LYS A 106 -8.86 17.87 33.89
C LYS A 106 -9.71 17.11 34.91
#